data_AF-A0A410WTJ1-F1
#
_entry.id   AF-A0A410WTJ1-F1
#
_cell.length_a   1.000
_cell.length_b   1.000
_cell.length_c   1.000
_cell.angle_alpha   90.00
_cell.angle_beta   90.00
_cell.angle_gamma   90.00
#
_symmetry.space_group_name_H-M   'P 1'
#
loop_
_entity.id
_entity.type
_entity.pdbx_description
1 polymer ?
#
loop_
_entity_poly.entity_id
_entity_poly.type
_entity_poly.pdbx_seq_one_letter_code
_entity_poly.pdbx_strand_id
1 'polypeptide(L)'
;MAKQMPEMEEYKYGFRDEHKSIFQSGKGLNAEIVTEISRMKGEPEWMLEFRLKSLEQFFSMPMPRWGGNLDDLDFNDIQYYVKPSEKQGKTWEEVPTEIKETFDKLGIPEAEQKFLAGVSAQYESEVVYHSMQKELEDQGVIFMDTDSALREYPELFREYFGTVIPPNDNKFAALNSAVWSGGSFIYVPKGVKCEVPLQAYFRINSENMGQFERTLIITDEDSFVHYVEGCTAPVYSTNSLHSAVVEIVCRKNSRARYTTIQNWAPNIYNLVTKRAVAEEGANMEWVDGNIGSKLTMKYPAVVLKGRGAKGSVLSIAVAGKGQHQDAGAKMIHLAPDTTSTIISKSISKHGGKVTYRGLASFGRNSAGAKSNIKCDTLIMDKQSTSDTIPYNEIMNDNITLEHEATVSKVSEDQLFYLMSRGLSEGEATQMIVMGFIEPFTKELPMEYAVEMNRLIKFEMEGSIG
;
A
#
# COMPACT_ATOMS: atom_id res chain seq x y z
N MET A 1 32.53 -2.97 24.89
CA MET A 1 31.35 -3.60 25.52
C MET A 1 30.14 -3.21 24.68
N ALA A 2 29.65 -4.15 23.87
CA ALA A 2 28.50 -3.93 22.99
C ALA A 2 27.26 -3.67 23.85
N LYS A 3 26.57 -2.55 23.60
CA LYS A 3 25.26 -2.27 24.21
C LYS A 3 24.26 -3.27 23.62
N GLN A 4 23.77 -4.19 24.44
CA GLN A 4 22.61 -5.00 24.13
C GLN A 4 21.43 -4.09 23.78
N MET A 5 20.83 -4.33 22.61
CA MET A 5 19.53 -3.78 22.24
C MET A 5 18.45 -4.34 23.19
N PRO A 6 17.37 -3.58 23.48
CA PRO A 6 16.29 -4.08 24.31
C PRO A 6 15.62 -5.29 23.65
N GLU A 7 15.35 -6.34 24.43
CA GLU A 7 14.52 -7.49 24.02
C GLU A 7 13.16 -6.96 23.53
N MET A 8 12.87 -7.15 22.25
CA MET A 8 11.54 -6.94 21.69
C MET A 8 10.73 -8.22 21.89
N GLU A 9 9.50 -8.11 22.39
CA GLU A 9 8.53 -9.22 22.45
C GLU A 9 8.38 -9.89 21.06
N GLU A 10 8.17 -11.21 21.06
CA GLU A 10 8.15 -12.05 19.84
C GLU A 10 7.09 -11.58 18.83
N TYR A 11 7.53 -10.90 17.78
CA TYR A 11 6.68 -10.57 16.65
C TYR A 11 6.25 -11.87 15.94
N LYS A 12 4.95 -12.19 16.03
CA LYS A 12 4.36 -13.46 15.56
C LYS A 12 4.64 -13.80 14.09
N TYR A 13 4.74 -12.79 13.22
CA TYR A 13 5.04 -12.96 11.79
C TYR A 13 6.53 -12.74 11.47
N GLY A 14 7.39 -12.71 12.50
CA GLY A 14 8.83 -12.49 12.42
C GLY A 14 9.66 -13.69 12.01
N PHE A 15 9.01 -14.80 11.70
CA PHE A 15 9.68 -16.03 11.32
C PHE A 15 10.46 -15.84 10.01
N ARG A 16 11.66 -16.42 9.96
CA ARG A 16 12.59 -16.34 8.84
C ARG A 16 12.71 -17.70 8.19
N ASP A 17 13.02 -17.68 6.90
CA ASP A 17 13.41 -18.85 6.13
C ASP A 17 14.93 -18.85 5.85
N GLU A 18 15.54 -20.02 5.73
CA GLU A 18 16.94 -20.22 5.32
C GLU A 18 17.12 -20.22 3.78
N HIS A 19 16.05 -19.98 3.01
CA HIS A 19 16.10 -19.98 1.55
C HIS A 19 17.23 -19.11 0.97
N LYS A 20 18.10 -19.74 0.16
CA LYS A 20 19.20 -19.04 -0.53
C LYS A 20 18.73 -18.59 -1.92
N SER A 21 18.69 -17.27 -2.12
CA SER A 21 18.43 -16.63 -3.42
C SER A 21 19.41 -17.12 -4.50
N ILE A 22 18.92 -17.28 -5.73
CA ILE A 22 19.75 -17.70 -6.87
C ILE A 22 20.59 -16.56 -7.46
N PHE A 23 20.15 -15.31 -7.27
CA PHE A 23 20.91 -14.13 -7.66
C PHE A 23 20.62 -12.97 -6.73
N GLN A 24 21.62 -12.12 -6.55
CA GLN A 24 21.62 -10.98 -5.68
C GLN A 24 22.38 -9.86 -6.39
N SER A 25 21.74 -8.72 -6.64
CA SER A 25 22.44 -7.56 -7.17
C SER A 25 23.53 -7.12 -6.18
N GLY A 26 24.56 -6.45 -6.69
CA GLY A 26 25.46 -5.69 -5.80
C GLY A 26 24.67 -4.67 -4.96
N LYS A 27 25.30 -4.21 -3.88
CA LYS A 27 24.76 -3.09 -3.09
C LYS A 27 24.93 -1.77 -3.83
N GLY A 28 23.98 -0.89 -3.62
CA GLY A 28 23.99 0.48 -4.09
C GLY A 28 23.23 0.72 -5.39
N LEU A 29 23.12 1.98 -5.76
CA LEU A 29 22.29 2.41 -6.88
C LEU A 29 23.15 3.06 -7.95
N ASN A 30 23.28 2.41 -9.10
CA ASN A 30 24.04 2.92 -10.24
C ASN A 30 23.51 2.36 -11.58
N ALA A 31 24.03 2.88 -12.69
CA ALA A 31 23.59 2.49 -14.04
C ALA A 31 23.90 1.02 -14.36
N GLU A 32 24.98 0.46 -13.81
CA GLU A 32 25.35 -0.95 -14.01
C GLU A 32 24.31 -1.88 -13.40
N ILE A 33 23.88 -1.60 -12.17
CA ILE A 33 22.83 -2.37 -11.47
C ILE A 33 21.50 -2.27 -12.21
N VAL A 34 21.10 -1.06 -12.65
CA VAL A 34 19.87 -0.89 -13.43
C VAL A 34 19.90 -1.67 -14.75
N THR A 35 21.04 -1.64 -15.43
CA THR A 35 21.25 -2.39 -16.69
C THR A 35 21.23 -3.90 -16.43
N GLU A 36 21.83 -4.35 -15.33
CA GLU A 36 21.83 -5.74 -14.92
C GLU A 36 20.42 -6.26 -14.60
N ILE A 37 19.62 -5.48 -13.86
CA ILE A 37 18.20 -5.80 -13.59
C ILE A 37 17.45 -6.00 -14.90
N SER A 38 17.56 -5.03 -15.82
CA SER A 38 16.85 -5.07 -17.10
C SER A 38 17.27 -6.28 -17.96
N ARG A 39 18.57 -6.58 -18.00
CA ARG A 39 19.14 -7.75 -18.69
C ARG A 39 18.64 -9.07 -18.09
N MET A 40 18.65 -9.20 -16.75
CA MET A 40 18.20 -10.41 -16.05
C MET A 40 16.72 -10.71 -16.29
N LYS A 41 15.91 -9.66 -16.42
CA LYS A 41 14.47 -9.75 -16.68
C LYS A 41 14.12 -9.93 -18.16
N GLY A 42 15.11 -9.79 -19.06
CA GLY A 42 14.91 -9.92 -20.50
C GLY A 42 14.01 -8.83 -21.08
N GLU A 43 14.15 -7.59 -20.59
CA GLU A 43 13.29 -6.47 -20.95
C GLU A 43 13.62 -5.88 -22.33
N PRO A 44 12.63 -5.27 -23.02
CA PRO A 44 12.87 -4.54 -24.26
C PRO A 44 13.69 -3.26 -24.04
N GLU A 45 14.39 -2.80 -25.09
CA GLU A 45 15.31 -1.65 -25.04
C GLU A 45 14.66 -0.37 -24.49
N TRP A 46 13.40 -0.11 -24.85
CA TRP A 46 12.69 1.08 -24.36
C TRP A 46 12.51 1.08 -22.83
N MET A 47 12.39 -0.09 -22.21
CA MET A 47 12.26 -0.20 -20.75
C MET A 47 13.60 0.08 -20.07
N LEU A 48 14.72 -0.41 -20.64
CA LEU A 48 16.06 -0.06 -20.17
C LEU A 48 16.29 1.46 -20.23
N GLU A 49 15.94 2.10 -21.36
CA GLU A 49 16.02 3.55 -21.47
C GLU A 49 15.16 4.29 -20.45
N PHE A 50 13.93 3.80 -20.22
CA PHE A 50 13.03 4.35 -19.20
C PHE A 50 13.64 4.28 -17.80
N ARG A 51 14.24 3.13 -17.45
CA ARG A 51 14.89 2.93 -16.15
C ARG A 51 16.11 3.85 -15.97
N LEU A 52 16.96 3.95 -16.99
CA LEU A 52 18.16 4.81 -16.93
C LEU A 52 17.79 6.30 -16.82
N LYS A 53 16.78 6.76 -17.57
CA LYS A 53 16.25 8.13 -17.42
C LYS A 53 15.67 8.37 -16.02
N SER A 54 14.99 7.37 -15.46
CA SER A 54 14.46 7.43 -14.10
C SER A 54 15.56 7.53 -13.05
N LEU A 55 16.68 6.83 -13.24
CA LEU A 55 17.87 6.90 -12.39
C LEU A 55 18.49 8.30 -12.40
N GLU A 56 18.63 8.92 -13.58
CA GLU A 56 19.11 10.30 -13.70
C GLU A 56 18.20 11.28 -12.94
N GLN A 57 16.89 11.13 -13.10
CA GLN A 57 15.91 11.94 -12.39
C GLN A 57 16.01 11.76 -10.87
N PHE A 58 16.16 10.53 -10.38
CA PHE A 58 16.37 10.26 -8.96
C PHE A 58 17.56 11.03 -8.39
N PHE A 59 18.70 11.04 -9.09
CA PHE A 59 19.89 11.77 -8.63
C PHE A 59 19.76 13.29 -8.75
N SER A 60 18.97 13.79 -9.70
CA SER A 60 18.72 15.22 -9.85
C SER A 60 17.83 15.81 -8.74
N MET A 61 17.00 14.98 -8.10
CA MET A 61 16.05 15.42 -7.08
C MET A 61 16.65 15.40 -5.67
N PRO A 62 16.45 16.45 -4.86
CA PRO A 62 16.89 16.45 -3.47
C PRO A 62 16.04 15.49 -2.62
N MET A 63 16.63 14.98 -1.52
CA MET A 63 15.84 14.28 -0.50
C MET A 63 14.79 15.21 0.10
N PRO A 64 13.53 14.76 0.26
CA PRO A 64 12.50 15.59 0.88
C PRO A 64 12.85 15.86 2.35
N ARG A 65 12.65 17.11 2.78
CA ARG A 65 12.89 17.57 4.17
C ARG A 65 11.60 17.71 4.99
N TRP A 66 10.53 17.08 4.52
CA TRP A 66 9.19 17.11 5.11
C TRP A 66 8.65 15.68 5.15
N GLY A 67 7.58 15.46 5.91
CA GLY A 67 7.06 14.11 6.14
C GLY A 67 7.60 13.55 7.45
N GLY A 68 8.76 12.88 7.37
CA GLY A 68 9.50 12.39 8.53
C GLY A 68 11.01 12.46 8.32
N ASN A 69 11.77 11.87 9.24
CA ASN A 69 13.22 11.81 9.17
C ASN A 69 13.66 10.68 8.20
N LEU A 70 14.46 11.04 7.20
CA LEU A 70 15.00 10.13 6.18
C LEU A 70 16.54 10.08 6.19
N ASP A 71 17.19 10.70 7.19
CA ASP A 71 18.65 10.86 7.25
C ASP A 71 19.39 9.53 7.38
N ASP A 72 18.75 8.51 7.97
CA ASP A 72 19.34 7.17 8.12
C ASP A 72 19.15 6.27 6.89
N LEU A 73 18.57 6.78 5.80
CA LEU A 73 18.35 6.01 4.57
C LEU A 73 19.58 6.11 3.67
N ASP A 74 20.39 5.05 3.63
CA ASP A 74 21.55 4.95 2.74
C ASP A 74 21.24 4.10 1.51
N PHE A 75 21.06 4.76 0.36
CA PHE A 75 20.80 4.10 -0.91
C PHE A 75 21.97 3.23 -1.40
N ASN A 76 23.19 3.43 -0.89
CA ASN A 76 24.36 2.62 -1.24
C ASN A 76 24.41 1.28 -0.50
N ASP A 77 23.68 1.15 0.61
CA ASP A 77 23.66 -0.09 1.41
C ASP A 77 22.50 -1.03 1.03
N ILE A 78 21.57 -0.54 0.21
CA ILE A 78 20.40 -1.28 -0.25
C ILE A 78 20.77 -2.23 -1.40
N GLN A 79 20.20 -3.42 -1.35
CA GLN A 79 20.15 -4.36 -2.46
C GLN A 79 18.83 -4.18 -3.22
N TYR A 80 18.93 -3.90 -4.53
CA TYR A 80 17.79 -3.47 -5.34
C TYR A 80 17.08 -4.61 -6.08
N TYR A 81 17.75 -5.75 -6.25
CA TYR A 81 17.14 -6.90 -6.90
C TYR A 81 17.70 -8.20 -6.33
N VAL A 82 16.77 -9.05 -5.87
CA VAL A 82 17.08 -10.40 -5.39
C VAL A 82 16.17 -11.38 -6.08
N LYS A 83 16.76 -12.33 -6.79
CA LYS A 83 16.03 -13.37 -7.49
C LYS A 83 15.88 -14.59 -6.58
N PRO A 84 14.66 -14.91 -6.10
CA PRO A 84 14.49 -15.97 -5.12
C PRO A 84 14.60 -17.36 -5.76
N SER A 85 14.11 -17.58 -6.99
CA SER A 85 14.08 -18.91 -7.60
C SER A 85 14.23 -18.87 -9.13
N GLU A 86 14.60 -20.00 -9.75
CA GLU A 86 14.76 -20.07 -11.22
C GLU A 86 13.43 -20.08 -11.98
N LYS A 87 12.35 -20.56 -11.35
CA LYS A 87 11.04 -20.75 -11.97
C LYS A 87 9.95 -20.14 -11.12
N GLN A 88 9.06 -19.39 -11.76
CA GLN A 88 7.77 -19.03 -11.17
C GLN A 88 6.88 -20.26 -11.23
N GLY A 89 6.28 -20.64 -10.11
CA GLY A 89 5.31 -21.73 -10.07
C GLY A 89 3.95 -21.26 -10.57
N LYS A 90 3.39 -21.95 -11.57
CA LYS A 90 2.00 -21.77 -12.02
C LYS A 90 1.01 -22.55 -11.18
N THR A 91 1.49 -23.55 -10.43
CA THR A 91 0.69 -24.29 -9.46
C THR A 91 1.36 -24.28 -8.09
N TRP A 92 0.58 -24.53 -7.04
CA TRP A 92 1.10 -24.55 -5.67
C TRP A 92 2.17 -25.63 -5.51
N GLU A 93 2.08 -26.73 -6.27
CA GLU A 93 3.07 -27.80 -6.29
C GLU A 93 4.44 -27.36 -6.80
N GLU A 94 4.49 -26.36 -7.70
CA GLU A 94 5.73 -25.89 -8.33
C GLU A 94 6.51 -24.87 -7.50
N VAL A 95 5.91 -24.28 -6.47
CA VAL A 95 6.58 -23.34 -5.55
C VAL A 95 7.65 -24.10 -4.73
N PRO A 96 8.82 -23.53 -4.42
CA PRO A 96 9.79 -24.16 -3.51
C PRO A 96 9.18 -24.44 -2.11
N THR A 97 9.55 -25.57 -1.49
CA THR A 97 8.94 -26.05 -0.23
C THR A 97 9.08 -25.04 0.91
N GLU A 98 10.24 -24.41 1.03
CA GLU A 98 10.57 -23.37 2.01
C GLU A 98 9.57 -22.18 1.90
N ILE A 99 9.35 -21.73 0.67
CA ILE A 99 8.41 -20.66 0.34
C ILE A 99 6.95 -21.10 0.60
N LYS A 100 6.59 -22.37 0.32
CA LYS A 100 5.26 -22.90 0.64
C LYS A 100 4.97 -22.91 2.13
N GLU A 101 5.89 -23.44 2.95
CA GLU A 101 5.71 -23.49 4.41
C GLU A 101 5.49 -22.09 4.99
N THR A 102 6.20 -21.12 4.43
CA THR A 102 6.09 -19.71 4.77
C THR A 102 4.69 -19.15 4.48
N PHE A 103 4.11 -19.46 3.32
CA PHE A 103 2.79 -18.99 2.90
C PHE A 103 1.64 -19.85 3.44
N ASP A 104 1.86 -21.12 3.75
CA ASP A 104 0.93 -22.00 4.48
C ASP A 104 0.69 -21.44 5.88
N LYS A 105 1.74 -20.96 6.56
CA LYS A 105 1.62 -20.23 7.84
C LYS A 105 0.81 -18.93 7.70
N LEU A 106 0.79 -18.33 6.52
CA LEU A 106 -0.02 -17.16 6.20
C LEU A 106 -1.44 -17.52 5.74
N GLY A 107 -1.73 -18.80 5.48
CA GLY A 107 -3.06 -19.30 5.10
C GLY A 107 -3.44 -19.07 3.64
N ILE A 108 -2.48 -18.82 2.74
CA ILE A 108 -2.75 -18.46 1.34
C ILE A 108 -3.55 -19.54 0.57
N PRO A 109 -3.18 -20.85 0.62
CA PRO A 109 -3.88 -21.86 -0.18
C PRO A 109 -5.34 -22.08 0.24
N GLU A 110 -5.64 -21.90 1.53
CA GLU A 110 -7.03 -21.98 2.03
C GLU A 110 -7.86 -20.78 1.56
N ALA A 111 -7.27 -19.58 1.55
CA ALA A 111 -7.92 -18.36 1.09
C ALA A 111 -8.24 -18.42 -0.42
N GLU A 112 -7.31 -18.92 -1.23
CA GLU A 112 -7.50 -19.11 -2.66
C GLU A 112 -8.71 -19.98 -2.98
N GLN A 113 -8.82 -21.16 -2.36
CA GLN A 113 -9.87 -22.13 -2.67
C GLN A 113 -11.27 -21.69 -2.24
N LYS A 114 -11.38 -20.94 -1.14
CA LYS A 114 -12.67 -20.64 -0.52
C LYS A 114 -13.25 -19.30 -0.95
N PHE A 115 -12.41 -18.30 -1.26
CA PHE A 115 -12.87 -16.90 -1.23
C PHE A 115 -12.35 -16.00 -2.37
N LEU A 116 -11.42 -16.46 -3.21
CA LEU A 116 -10.71 -15.57 -4.15
C LEU A 116 -10.83 -16.02 -5.60
N ALA A 117 -10.87 -15.02 -6.49
CA ALA A 117 -10.96 -15.21 -7.93
C ALA A 117 -9.57 -15.40 -8.59
N GLY A 118 -8.53 -15.03 -7.86
CA GLY A 118 -7.14 -15.24 -8.24
C GLY A 118 -6.21 -14.72 -7.15
N VAL A 119 -5.03 -15.32 -7.06
CA VAL A 119 -4.01 -15.01 -6.07
C VAL A 119 -2.65 -14.90 -6.76
N SER A 120 -1.92 -13.82 -6.49
CA SER A 120 -0.48 -13.73 -6.74
C SER A 120 0.29 -13.64 -5.43
N ALA A 121 1.48 -14.24 -5.36
CA ALA A 121 2.36 -14.10 -4.22
C ALA A 121 3.75 -13.68 -4.68
N GLN A 122 4.20 -12.52 -4.21
CA GLN A 122 5.54 -11.99 -4.41
C GLN A 122 6.41 -12.26 -3.19
N TYR A 123 7.56 -12.87 -3.47
CA TYR A 123 8.61 -13.11 -2.50
C TYR A 123 9.84 -12.35 -2.97
N GLU A 124 10.30 -11.40 -2.16
CA GLU A 124 11.41 -10.51 -2.50
C GLU A 124 11.10 -9.67 -3.76
N SER A 125 11.92 -9.79 -4.80
CA SER A 125 11.77 -9.01 -6.04
C SER A 125 10.86 -9.67 -7.08
N GLU A 126 10.44 -10.93 -6.92
CA GLU A 126 9.71 -11.65 -7.97
C GLU A 126 8.41 -12.32 -7.47
N VAL A 127 7.41 -12.36 -8.34
CA VAL A 127 6.21 -13.18 -8.14
C VAL A 127 6.60 -14.65 -8.27
N VAL A 128 6.30 -15.44 -7.24
CA VAL A 128 6.65 -16.88 -7.14
C VAL A 128 5.45 -17.80 -7.32
N TYR A 129 4.23 -17.26 -7.16
CA TYR A 129 2.98 -17.99 -7.33
C TYR A 129 1.93 -17.11 -8.01
N HIS A 130 1.17 -17.67 -8.95
CA HIS A 130 0.05 -17.02 -9.58
C HIS A 130 -1.04 -18.04 -9.97
N SER A 131 -2.29 -17.76 -9.61
CA SER A 131 -3.47 -18.56 -9.94
C SER A 131 -4.66 -17.66 -10.22
N MET A 132 -5.48 -18.03 -11.21
CA MET A 132 -6.69 -17.29 -11.60
C MET A 132 -7.82 -18.26 -11.94
N GLN A 133 -9.05 -17.87 -11.62
CA GLN A 133 -10.24 -18.61 -12.03
C GLN A 133 -10.40 -18.54 -13.54
N LYS A 134 -10.57 -19.72 -14.15
CA LYS A 134 -10.70 -19.87 -15.60
C LYS A 134 -11.87 -19.05 -16.16
N GLU A 135 -12.94 -18.89 -15.38
CA GLU A 135 -14.10 -18.09 -15.77
C GLU A 135 -13.77 -16.61 -15.98
N LEU A 136 -12.81 -16.04 -15.24
CA LEU A 136 -12.35 -14.66 -15.43
C LEU A 136 -11.42 -14.53 -16.64
N GLU A 137 -10.54 -15.52 -16.84
CA GLU A 137 -9.69 -15.61 -18.04
C GLU A 137 -10.55 -15.72 -19.31
N ASP A 138 -11.59 -16.54 -19.29
CA ASP A 138 -12.55 -16.72 -20.39
C ASP A 138 -13.35 -15.43 -20.68
N GLN A 139 -13.50 -14.55 -19.68
CA GLN A 139 -14.10 -13.22 -19.83
C GLN A 139 -13.10 -12.15 -20.32
N GLY A 140 -11.83 -12.53 -20.51
CA GLY A 140 -10.76 -11.66 -20.99
C GLY A 140 -10.09 -10.82 -19.91
N VAL A 141 -10.32 -11.09 -18.63
CA VAL A 141 -9.58 -10.45 -17.54
C VAL A 141 -8.12 -10.89 -17.60
N ILE A 142 -7.22 -9.91 -17.56
CA ILE A 142 -5.77 -10.18 -17.44
C ILE A 142 -5.41 -9.85 -16.01
N PHE A 143 -4.89 -10.83 -15.28
CA PHE A 143 -4.24 -10.63 -13.98
C PHE A 143 -2.94 -11.41 -14.00
N MET A 144 -1.81 -10.75 -13.84
CA MET A 144 -0.48 -11.39 -13.80
C MET A 144 0.55 -10.47 -13.17
N ASP A 145 1.79 -10.92 -13.04
CA ASP A 145 2.87 -10.07 -12.59
C ASP A 145 3.24 -9.02 -13.65
N THR A 146 3.73 -7.87 -13.19
CA THR A 146 4.08 -6.73 -14.05
C THR A 146 5.20 -7.04 -15.04
N ASP A 147 6.11 -7.98 -14.71
CA ASP A 147 7.21 -8.39 -15.58
C ASP A 147 6.70 -9.22 -16.77
N SER A 148 5.78 -10.14 -16.52
CA SER A 148 5.09 -10.91 -17.56
C SER A 148 4.21 -10.03 -18.43
N ALA A 149 3.47 -9.08 -17.84
CA ALA A 149 2.64 -8.15 -18.61
C ALA A 149 3.43 -7.30 -19.61
N LEU A 150 4.64 -6.85 -19.23
CA LEU A 150 5.55 -6.14 -20.13
C LEU A 150 5.95 -6.97 -21.36
N ARG A 151 6.11 -8.30 -21.19
CA ARG A 151 6.52 -9.21 -22.27
C ARG A 151 5.34 -9.68 -23.12
N GLU A 152 4.23 -10.05 -22.49
CA GLU A 152 3.08 -10.70 -23.13
C GLU A 152 2.09 -9.69 -23.71
N TYR A 153 1.96 -8.51 -23.10
CA TYR A 153 1.04 -7.44 -23.53
C TYR A 153 1.76 -6.09 -23.73
N PRO A 154 2.83 -6.02 -24.54
CA PRO A 154 3.72 -4.86 -24.61
C PRO A 154 3.01 -3.58 -25.06
N GLU A 155 2.06 -3.66 -25.98
CA GLU A 155 1.31 -2.49 -26.48
C GLU A 155 0.39 -1.91 -25.40
N LEU A 156 -0.39 -2.77 -24.75
CA LEU A 156 -1.28 -2.38 -23.65
C LEU A 156 -0.48 -1.84 -22.47
N PHE A 157 0.60 -2.53 -22.11
CA PHE A 157 1.49 -2.09 -21.02
C PHE A 157 2.05 -0.70 -21.31
N ARG A 158 2.61 -0.50 -22.51
CA ARG A 158 3.23 0.77 -22.91
C ARG A 158 2.24 1.93 -23.01
N GLU A 159 0.96 1.66 -23.31
CA GLU A 159 -0.09 2.68 -23.34
C GLU A 159 -0.28 3.35 -21.97
N TYR A 160 -0.20 2.58 -20.87
CA TYR A 160 -0.57 3.06 -19.54
C TYR A 160 0.60 3.23 -18.57
N PHE A 161 1.68 2.50 -18.75
CA PHE A 161 2.78 2.47 -17.78
C PHE A 161 3.45 3.84 -17.62
N GLY A 162 3.50 4.35 -16.38
CA GLY A 162 4.11 5.65 -16.07
C GLY A 162 3.29 6.86 -16.53
N THR A 163 2.05 6.67 -16.98
CA THR A 163 1.19 7.77 -17.43
C THR A 163 0.51 8.50 -16.27
N VAL A 164 0.26 7.80 -15.16
CA VAL A 164 -0.39 8.36 -13.98
C VAL A 164 0.66 8.83 -12.97
N ILE A 165 1.72 8.04 -12.80
CA ILE A 165 2.86 8.36 -11.94
C ILE A 165 4.14 8.27 -12.78
N PRO A 166 4.50 9.37 -13.48
CA PRO A 166 5.75 9.41 -14.23
C PRO A 166 6.97 9.44 -13.29
N PRO A 167 8.18 9.10 -13.78
CA PRO A 167 9.39 9.10 -12.96
C PRO A 167 9.71 10.47 -12.34
N ASN A 168 9.25 11.56 -12.95
CA ASN A 168 9.49 12.92 -12.46
C ASN A 168 8.51 13.36 -11.36
N ASP A 169 7.58 12.50 -10.96
CA ASP A 169 6.55 12.81 -9.97
C ASP A 169 7.13 13.18 -8.61
N ASN A 170 8.04 12.34 -8.12
CA ASN A 170 8.79 12.55 -6.89
C ASN A 170 10.03 11.65 -6.86
N LYS A 171 10.94 11.91 -5.91
CA LYS A 171 12.21 11.17 -5.81
C LYS A 171 12.01 9.66 -5.67
N PHE A 172 11.03 9.21 -4.90
CA PHE A 172 10.81 7.77 -4.66
C PHE A 172 10.06 7.10 -5.83
N ALA A 173 9.22 7.84 -6.56
CA ALA A 173 8.68 7.39 -7.84
C ALA A 173 9.79 7.22 -8.89
N ALA A 174 10.77 8.13 -8.94
CA ALA A 174 11.95 7.99 -9.81
C ALA A 174 12.78 6.76 -9.43
N LEU A 175 13.00 6.54 -8.13
CA LEU A 175 13.70 5.36 -7.61
C LEU A 175 12.99 4.07 -8.05
N ASN A 176 11.71 3.94 -7.72
CA ASN A 176 10.90 2.80 -8.15
C ASN A 176 10.97 2.61 -9.67
N SER A 177 10.78 3.67 -10.46
CA SER A 177 10.81 3.59 -11.92
C SER A 177 12.16 3.11 -12.48
N ALA A 178 13.27 3.35 -11.79
CA ALA A 178 14.59 2.86 -12.16
C ALA A 178 14.77 1.35 -11.84
N VAL A 179 14.29 0.90 -10.68
CA VAL A 179 14.64 -0.43 -10.14
C VAL A 179 13.46 -1.39 -9.95
N TRP A 180 12.25 -1.03 -10.40
CA TRP A 180 11.05 -1.83 -10.12
C TRP A 180 11.19 -3.29 -10.54
N SER A 181 10.64 -4.16 -9.72
CA SER A 181 10.65 -5.62 -9.90
C SER A 181 9.39 -6.22 -9.28
N GLY A 182 8.67 -7.05 -10.05
CA GLY A 182 7.37 -7.57 -9.66
C GLY A 182 6.29 -6.50 -9.58
N GLY A 183 5.27 -6.76 -8.76
CA GLY A 183 4.00 -6.04 -8.74
C GLY A 183 2.91 -6.82 -9.47
N SER A 184 1.77 -6.17 -9.66
CA SER A 184 0.62 -6.76 -10.34
C SER A 184 0.15 -5.92 -11.53
N PHE A 185 -0.15 -6.58 -12.64
CA PHE A 185 -0.82 -6.00 -13.79
C PHE A 185 -2.23 -6.57 -13.89
N ILE A 186 -3.23 -5.68 -13.90
CA ILE A 186 -4.64 -6.06 -14.01
C ILE A 186 -5.28 -5.25 -15.13
N TYR A 187 -5.91 -5.92 -16.09
CA TYR A 187 -6.80 -5.32 -17.07
C TYR A 187 -8.17 -6.00 -17.00
N VAL A 188 -9.22 -5.21 -16.78
CA VAL A 188 -10.61 -5.68 -16.79
C VAL A 188 -11.31 -5.15 -18.03
N PRO A 189 -11.75 -6.02 -18.96
CA PRO A 189 -12.40 -5.61 -20.20
C PRO A 189 -13.73 -4.89 -19.99
N LYS A 190 -14.19 -4.25 -21.06
CA LYS A 190 -15.45 -3.51 -21.08
C LYS A 190 -16.63 -4.37 -20.63
N GLY A 191 -17.39 -3.85 -19.66
CA GLY A 191 -18.61 -4.48 -19.12
C GLY A 191 -18.37 -5.69 -18.20
N VAL A 192 -17.12 -6.13 -18.01
CA VAL A 192 -16.77 -7.26 -17.13
C VAL A 192 -16.73 -6.81 -15.68
N LYS A 193 -17.29 -7.61 -14.77
CA LYS A 193 -17.32 -7.33 -13.34
C LYS A 193 -16.72 -8.48 -12.55
N CYS A 194 -15.58 -8.23 -11.91
CA CYS A 194 -14.97 -9.15 -10.98
C CYS A 194 -15.67 -9.03 -9.61
N GLU A 195 -16.75 -9.79 -9.42
CA GLU A 195 -17.53 -9.78 -8.17
C GLU A 195 -16.75 -10.38 -6.98
N VAL A 196 -15.80 -11.27 -7.27
CA VAL A 196 -14.89 -11.84 -6.27
C VAL A 196 -13.56 -11.07 -6.31
N PRO A 197 -12.97 -10.69 -5.16
CA PRO A 197 -11.72 -9.94 -5.15
C PRO A 197 -10.55 -10.72 -5.76
N LEU A 198 -9.70 -9.98 -6.47
CA LEU A 198 -8.35 -10.42 -6.86
C LEU A 198 -7.37 -10.05 -5.76
N GLN A 199 -6.30 -10.83 -5.61
CA GLN A 199 -5.42 -10.67 -4.47
C GLN A 199 -3.94 -10.84 -4.80
N ALA A 200 -3.10 -9.99 -4.19
CA ALA A 200 -1.66 -10.17 -4.17
C ALA A 200 -1.11 -10.13 -2.74
N TYR A 201 -0.20 -11.05 -2.42
CA TYR A 201 0.58 -11.03 -1.19
C TYR A 201 2.03 -10.67 -1.46
N PHE A 202 2.58 -9.75 -0.67
CA PHE A 202 3.97 -9.33 -0.76
C PHE A 202 4.73 -9.67 0.52
N ARG A 203 5.88 -10.35 0.39
CA ARG A 203 6.76 -10.69 1.51
C ARG A 203 8.22 -10.34 1.22
N ILE A 204 8.86 -9.67 2.18
CA ILE A 204 10.31 -9.38 2.19
C ILE A 204 10.98 -10.42 3.11
N ASN A 205 12.03 -11.13 2.67
CA ASN A 205 12.75 -12.08 3.54
C ASN A 205 14.29 -11.92 3.53
N SER A 206 14.83 -11.01 2.74
CA SER A 206 16.27 -10.73 2.71
C SER A 206 16.63 -9.49 3.53
N GLU A 207 17.75 -9.57 4.26
CA GLU A 207 18.32 -8.45 5.00
C GLU A 207 18.87 -7.39 4.03
N ASN A 208 18.69 -6.09 4.33
CA ASN A 208 19.12 -4.97 3.47
C ASN A 208 18.46 -4.91 2.07
N MET A 209 17.39 -5.67 1.84
CA MET A 209 16.67 -5.66 0.58
C MET A 209 15.73 -4.44 0.51
N GLY A 210 15.71 -3.78 -0.64
CA GLY A 210 14.66 -2.84 -1.02
C GLY A 210 13.56 -3.55 -1.83
N GLN A 211 12.29 -3.29 -1.50
CA GLN A 211 11.16 -3.76 -2.28
C GLN A 211 10.58 -2.61 -3.11
N PHE A 212 10.51 -2.83 -4.42
CA PHE A 212 10.11 -1.82 -5.40
C PHE A 212 9.05 -2.37 -6.34
N GLU A 213 7.92 -2.83 -5.80
CA GLU A 213 6.85 -3.31 -6.67
C GLU A 213 6.19 -2.15 -7.43
N ARG A 214 5.66 -2.47 -8.62
CA ARG A 214 4.86 -1.53 -9.40
C ARG A 214 3.58 -2.19 -9.88
N THR A 215 2.45 -1.69 -9.38
CA THR A 215 1.12 -2.21 -9.70
C THR A 215 0.43 -1.30 -10.69
N LEU A 216 -0.11 -1.88 -11.75
CA LEU A 216 -0.84 -1.18 -12.82
C LEU A 216 -2.20 -1.84 -13.03
N ILE A 217 -3.28 -1.11 -12.74
CA ILE A 217 -4.66 -1.60 -12.87
C ILE A 217 -5.42 -0.72 -13.86
N ILE A 218 -6.03 -1.36 -14.86
CA ILE A 218 -6.88 -0.71 -15.84
C ILE A 218 -8.27 -1.34 -15.76
N THR A 219 -9.27 -0.52 -15.48
CA THR A 219 -10.68 -0.91 -15.57
C THR A 219 -11.29 -0.20 -16.78
N ASP A 220 -11.65 -0.97 -17.80
CA ASP A 220 -12.25 -0.44 -19.03
C ASP A 220 -13.71 -0.02 -18.80
N GLU A 221 -14.38 0.50 -19.82
CA GLU A 221 -15.73 1.07 -19.67
C GLU A 221 -16.72 0.11 -19.01
N ASP A 222 -17.53 0.62 -18.08
CA ASP A 222 -18.57 -0.14 -17.37
C ASP A 222 -18.06 -1.41 -16.64
N SER A 223 -16.76 -1.51 -16.38
CA SER A 223 -16.12 -2.66 -15.71
C SER A 223 -15.96 -2.48 -14.20
N PHE A 224 -15.70 -3.56 -13.48
CA PHE A 224 -15.46 -3.53 -12.04
C PHE A 224 -14.34 -4.47 -11.58
N VAL A 225 -13.47 -3.98 -10.68
CA VAL A 225 -12.52 -4.81 -9.94
C VAL A 225 -12.44 -4.42 -8.47
N HIS A 226 -12.35 -5.41 -7.60
CA HIS A 226 -11.84 -5.27 -6.24
C HIS A 226 -10.50 -6.00 -6.15
N TYR A 227 -9.43 -5.26 -5.90
CA TYR A 227 -8.10 -5.81 -5.70
C TYR A 227 -7.65 -5.60 -4.24
N VAL A 228 -7.10 -6.66 -3.64
CA VAL A 228 -6.61 -6.66 -2.26
C VAL A 228 -5.12 -6.96 -2.25
N GLU A 229 -4.37 -6.08 -1.60
CA GLU A 229 -2.94 -6.17 -1.39
C GLU A 229 -2.65 -6.40 0.10
N GLY A 230 -2.07 -7.56 0.42
CA GLY A 230 -1.57 -7.85 1.75
C GLY A 230 -0.05 -7.80 1.78
N CYS A 231 0.54 -6.99 2.67
CA CYS A 231 2.00 -6.99 2.87
C CYS A 231 2.35 -7.35 4.31
N THR A 232 3.20 -8.36 4.49
CA THR A 232 3.77 -8.73 5.79
C THR A 232 5.27 -8.95 5.65
N ALA A 233 6.06 -8.39 6.57
CA ALA A 233 7.51 -8.61 6.63
C ALA A 233 7.96 -9.13 8.01
N PRO A 234 9.00 -9.98 8.07
CA PRO A 234 9.70 -10.34 9.29
C PRO A 234 10.64 -9.21 9.76
N VAL A 235 11.12 -9.29 11.00
CA VAL A 235 11.99 -8.28 11.63
C VAL A 235 13.46 -8.57 11.31
N TYR A 236 14.19 -7.57 10.81
CA TYR A 236 15.65 -7.60 10.59
C TYR A 236 16.40 -6.58 11.45
N SER A 237 17.72 -6.74 11.57
CA SER A 237 18.63 -5.85 12.31
C SER A 237 18.88 -4.50 11.62
N THR A 238 18.68 -4.43 10.30
CA THR A 238 19.04 -3.29 9.46
C THR A 238 17.81 -2.62 8.84
N ASN A 239 17.90 -1.34 8.49
CA ASN A 239 16.75 -0.64 7.88
C ASN A 239 16.51 -1.17 6.46
N SER A 240 15.26 -1.51 6.13
CA SER A 240 14.84 -1.87 4.77
C SER A 240 13.95 -0.78 4.18
N LEU A 241 13.90 -0.70 2.85
CA LEU A 241 13.09 0.27 2.13
C LEU A 241 11.99 -0.45 1.34
N HIS A 242 10.76 -0.03 1.54
CA HIS A 242 9.65 -0.38 0.67
C HIS A 242 9.19 0.88 -0.05
N SER A 243 9.32 0.88 -1.38
CA SER A 243 8.89 1.99 -2.23
C SER A 243 8.10 1.49 -3.42
N ALA A 244 6.80 1.34 -3.20
CA ALA A 244 5.84 0.91 -4.19
C ALA A 244 5.27 2.08 -5.02
N VAL A 245 4.94 1.77 -6.26
CA VAL A 245 4.15 2.67 -7.13
C VAL A 245 2.89 1.94 -7.59
N VAL A 246 1.74 2.58 -7.40
CA VAL A 246 0.43 2.03 -7.81
C VAL A 246 -0.28 3.01 -8.73
N GLU A 247 -0.48 2.60 -9.98
CA GLU A 247 -1.19 3.35 -11.01
C GLU A 247 -2.53 2.67 -11.30
N ILE A 248 -3.63 3.42 -11.20
CA ILE A 248 -4.96 2.91 -11.52
C ILE A 248 -5.64 3.83 -12.54
N VAL A 249 -6.17 3.25 -13.60
CA VAL A 249 -6.93 3.97 -14.62
C VAL A 249 -8.36 3.43 -14.65
N CYS A 250 -9.30 4.29 -14.25
CA CYS A 250 -10.73 3.99 -14.28
C CYS A 250 -11.36 4.68 -15.48
N ARG A 251 -11.71 3.91 -16.52
CA ARG A 251 -12.41 4.38 -17.71
C ARG A 251 -13.89 4.70 -17.41
N LYS A 252 -14.63 5.10 -18.43
CA LYS A 252 -15.99 5.62 -18.29
C LYS A 252 -16.89 4.63 -17.52
N ASN A 253 -17.58 5.12 -16.50
CA ASN A 253 -18.48 4.35 -15.62
C ASN A 253 -17.85 3.13 -14.94
N SER A 254 -16.53 2.96 -15.00
CA SER A 254 -15.86 1.82 -14.36
C SER A 254 -15.74 2.04 -12.86
N ARG A 255 -15.52 0.96 -12.12
CA ARG A 255 -15.28 1.01 -10.67
C ARG A 255 -14.04 0.20 -10.31
N ALA A 256 -13.15 0.80 -9.54
CA ALA A 256 -12.01 0.10 -8.96
C ALA A 256 -11.99 0.31 -7.45
N ARG A 257 -11.87 -0.79 -6.71
CA ARG A 257 -11.64 -0.79 -5.26
C ARG A 257 -10.28 -1.41 -5.00
N TYR A 258 -9.42 -0.67 -4.30
CA TYR A 258 -8.09 -1.12 -3.90
C TYR A 258 -8.01 -1.15 -2.39
N THR A 259 -7.87 -2.35 -1.85
CA THR A 259 -7.70 -2.57 -0.41
C THR A 259 -6.24 -2.91 -0.13
N THR A 260 -5.64 -2.25 0.86
CA THR A 260 -4.28 -2.53 1.31
C THR A 260 -4.28 -2.72 2.81
N ILE A 261 -3.65 -3.79 3.29
CA ILE A 261 -3.34 -3.97 4.70
C ILE A 261 -1.85 -4.22 4.81
N GLN A 262 -1.15 -3.26 5.41
CA GLN A 262 0.29 -3.32 5.61
C GLN A 262 0.59 -3.45 7.10
N ASN A 263 1.40 -4.46 7.44
CA ASN A 263 2.04 -4.57 8.74
C ASN A 263 3.56 -4.76 8.55
N TRP A 264 4.29 -3.65 8.63
CA TRP A 264 5.74 -3.62 8.41
C TRP A 264 6.52 -3.71 9.72
N ALA A 265 7.69 -4.35 9.68
CA ALA A 265 8.60 -4.31 10.81
C ALA A 265 9.03 -2.85 11.16
N PRO A 266 9.29 -2.51 12.44
CA PRO A 266 9.56 -1.13 12.87
C PRO A 266 10.84 -0.48 12.29
N ASN A 267 11.66 -1.23 11.56
CA ASN A 267 12.88 -0.78 10.88
C ASN A 267 12.66 -0.43 9.39
N ILE A 268 11.43 -0.55 8.88
CA ILE A 268 11.13 -0.36 7.45
C ILE A 268 10.70 1.08 7.16
N TYR A 269 11.27 1.69 6.11
CA TYR A 269 10.73 2.90 5.49
C TYR A 269 9.70 2.53 4.44
N ASN A 270 8.47 3.04 4.58
CA ASN A 270 7.35 2.77 3.68
C ASN A 270 7.01 4.04 2.88
N LEU A 271 7.64 4.20 1.71
CA LEU A 271 7.66 5.42 0.91
C LEU A 271 6.94 5.19 -0.43
N VAL A 272 5.61 5.26 -0.39
CA VAL A 272 4.73 4.72 -1.43
C VAL A 272 3.98 5.83 -2.16
N THR A 273 3.92 5.71 -3.49
CA THR A 273 3.12 6.62 -4.34
C THR A 273 1.97 5.86 -4.98
N LYS A 274 0.73 6.13 -4.56
CA LYS A 274 -0.48 5.55 -5.16
C LYS A 274 -1.31 6.66 -5.80
N ARG A 275 -1.75 6.48 -7.04
CA ARG A 275 -2.60 7.45 -7.75
C ARG A 275 -3.51 6.75 -8.75
N ALA A 276 -4.77 7.17 -8.74
CA ALA A 276 -5.76 6.78 -9.72
C ALA A 276 -6.19 7.97 -10.58
N VAL A 277 -6.58 7.71 -11.82
CA VAL A 277 -7.31 8.64 -12.69
C VAL A 277 -8.71 8.08 -12.91
N ALA A 278 -9.73 8.88 -12.59
CA ALA A 278 -11.13 8.54 -12.77
C ALA A 278 -11.75 9.38 -13.90
N GLU A 279 -12.14 8.71 -14.98
CA GLU A 279 -12.84 9.30 -16.13
C GLU A 279 -14.35 9.47 -15.84
N GLU A 280 -15.14 9.81 -16.87
CA GLU A 280 -16.56 10.17 -16.71
C GLU A 280 -17.36 9.07 -15.99
N GLY A 281 -18.06 9.44 -14.92
CA GLY A 281 -18.87 8.50 -14.13
C GLY A 281 -18.09 7.39 -13.39
N ALA A 282 -16.75 7.38 -13.47
CA ALA A 282 -15.93 6.36 -12.84
C ALA A 282 -15.91 6.50 -11.31
N ASN A 283 -15.71 5.39 -10.60
CA ASN A 283 -15.65 5.35 -9.14
C ASN A 283 -14.38 4.66 -8.65
N MET A 284 -13.52 5.40 -7.94
CA MET A 284 -12.29 4.88 -7.34
C MET A 284 -12.38 4.86 -5.82
N GLU A 285 -12.06 3.72 -5.20
CA GLU A 285 -12.11 3.54 -3.75
C GLU A 285 -10.77 2.99 -3.22
N TRP A 286 -10.12 3.74 -2.32
CA TRP A 286 -8.95 3.29 -1.58
C TRP A 286 -9.35 2.89 -0.16
N VAL A 287 -9.00 1.68 0.26
CA VAL A 287 -9.15 1.20 1.64
C VAL A 287 -7.75 0.85 2.16
N ASP A 288 -7.13 1.71 2.96
CA ASP A 288 -5.69 1.64 3.27
C ASP A 288 -5.42 1.51 4.78
N GLY A 289 -4.90 0.35 5.21
CA GLY A 289 -4.50 0.07 6.58
C GLY A 289 -2.99 0.16 6.76
N ASN A 290 -2.54 1.10 7.58
CA ASN A 290 -1.13 1.39 7.85
C ASN A 290 -0.77 0.98 9.29
N ILE A 291 -0.04 -0.12 9.43
CA ILE A 291 0.43 -0.65 10.71
C ILE A 291 1.93 -0.93 10.62
N GLY A 292 2.66 -0.67 11.70
CA GLY A 292 4.10 -0.95 11.74
C GLY A 292 4.95 0.13 11.04
N SER A 293 6.12 -0.24 10.50
CA SER A 293 7.10 0.66 9.86
C SER A 293 7.81 1.64 10.82
N LYS A 294 9.02 2.08 10.46
CA LYS A 294 9.71 3.20 11.11
C LYS A 294 9.06 4.53 10.73
N LEU A 295 8.89 4.73 9.43
CA LEU A 295 8.30 5.90 8.84
C LEU A 295 7.46 5.47 7.63
N THR A 296 6.19 5.84 7.63
CA THR A 296 5.33 5.76 6.45
C THR A 296 5.11 7.17 5.90
N MET A 297 5.30 7.32 4.59
CA MET A 297 4.90 8.51 3.83
C MET A 297 4.02 8.04 2.68
N LYS A 298 2.70 8.14 2.84
CA LYS A 298 1.73 7.61 1.87
C LYS A 298 0.51 8.49 1.72
N TYR A 299 0.22 8.89 0.48
CA TYR A 299 -0.89 9.80 0.18
C TYR A 299 -1.64 9.34 -1.08
N PRO A 300 -2.48 8.29 -1.01
CA PRO A 300 -3.26 7.84 -2.15
C PRO A 300 -4.07 8.98 -2.76
N ALA A 301 -3.98 9.11 -4.08
CA ALA A 301 -4.57 10.21 -4.81
C ALA A 301 -5.62 9.74 -5.81
N VAL A 302 -6.68 10.53 -6.00
CA VAL A 302 -7.63 10.35 -7.10
C VAL A 302 -7.71 11.64 -7.90
N VAL A 303 -7.35 11.55 -9.18
CA VAL A 303 -7.56 12.60 -10.17
C VAL A 303 -8.94 12.39 -10.78
N LEU A 304 -9.91 13.18 -10.33
CA LEU A 304 -11.30 13.15 -10.77
C LEU A 304 -11.41 13.97 -12.07
N LYS A 305 -11.01 13.33 -13.17
CA LYS A 305 -10.80 13.95 -14.48
C LYS A 305 -12.06 14.05 -15.31
N GLY A 306 -12.98 13.10 -15.17
CA GLY A 306 -14.25 13.08 -15.89
C GLY A 306 -15.43 13.63 -15.09
N ARG A 307 -16.46 14.10 -15.80
CA ARG A 307 -17.69 14.59 -15.18
C ARG A 307 -18.32 13.47 -14.33
N GLY A 308 -18.79 13.81 -13.13
CA GLY A 308 -19.46 12.85 -12.27
C GLY A 308 -18.55 11.77 -11.68
N ALA A 309 -17.23 11.86 -11.87
CA ALA A 309 -16.28 10.93 -11.27
C ALA A 309 -16.32 10.99 -9.74
N LYS A 310 -16.09 9.84 -9.12
CA LYS A 310 -16.14 9.65 -7.67
C LYS A 310 -14.83 9.09 -7.13
N GLY A 311 -14.41 9.58 -5.97
CA GLY A 311 -13.20 9.13 -5.29
C GLY A 311 -13.41 8.99 -3.79
N SER A 312 -13.09 7.85 -3.20
CA SER A 312 -13.09 7.67 -1.75
C SER A 312 -11.74 7.17 -1.26
N VAL A 313 -11.35 7.64 -0.08
CA VAL A 313 -10.22 7.09 0.69
C VAL A 313 -10.72 6.83 2.11
N LEU A 314 -10.64 5.59 2.54
CA LEU A 314 -10.81 5.17 3.91
C LEU A 314 -9.45 4.65 4.42
N SER A 315 -8.84 5.39 5.33
CA SER A 315 -7.48 5.09 5.80
C SER A 315 -7.43 4.90 7.31
N ILE A 316 -6.73 3.87 7.75
CA ILE A 316 -6.31 3.69 9.14
C ILE A 316 -4.80 3.83 9.25
N ALA A 317 -4.35 4.50 10.31
CA ALA A 317 -2.94 4.55 10.68
C ALA A 317 -2.73 4.25 12.17
N VAL A 318 -1.81 3.34 12.48
CA VAL A 318 -1.41 3.01 13.87
C VAL A 318 0.08 3.27 14.03
N ALA A 319 0.44 4.10 15.01
CA ALA A 319 1.84 4.37 15.35
C ALA A 319 2.15 3.98 16.80
N GLY A 320 3.15 3.13 16.97
CA GLY A 320 3.77 2.76 18.23
C GLY A 320 5.12 3.45 18.50
N LYS A 321 5.88 2.90 19.44
CA LYS A 321 7.18 3.42 19.87
C LYS A 321 8.16 3.61 18.71
N GLY A 322 8.65 4.83 18.53
CA GLY A 322 9.64 5.16 17.49
C GLY A 322 9.10 5.15 16.06
N GLN A 323 7.78 5.00 15.88
CA GLN A 323 7.13 4.99 14.57
C GLN A 323 6.52 6.35 14.25
N HIS A 324 6.56 6.72 12.98
CA HIS A 324 5.86 7.89 12.44
C HIS A 324 5.02 7.51 11.21
N GLN A 325 3.71 7.66 11.31
CA GLN A 325 2.79 7.54 10.19
C GLN A 325 2.46 8.93 9.62
N ASP A 326 3.11 9.39 8.54
CA ASP A 326 2.63 10.54 7.75
C ASP A 326 1.80 10.01 6.59
N ALA A 327 0.50 9.88 6.85
CA ALA A 327 -0.46 9.27 5.96
C ALA A 327 -1.59 10.25 5.62
N GLY A 328 -2.23 10.08 4.48
CA GLY A 328 -3.40 10.88 4.16
C GLY A 328 -3.93 10.61 2.76
N ALA A 329 -4.45 11.63 2.10
CA ALA A 329 -5.15 11.45 0.83
C ALA A 329 -5.13 12.72 -0.02
N LYS A 330 -5.23 12.57 -1.34
CA LYS A 330 -5.38 13.70 -2.26
C LYS A 330 -6.58 13.50 -3.19
N MET A 331 -7.53 14.43 -3.16
CA MET A 331 -8.67 14.46 -4.08
C MET A 331 -8.52 15.68 -4.99
N ILE A 332 -8.40 15.44 -6.30
CA ILE A 332 -8.13 16.48 -7.29
C ILE A 332 -9.32 16.53 -8.26
N HIS A 333 -10.22 17.50 -8.05
CA HIS A 333 -11.42 17.72 -8.84
C HIS A 333 -11.11 18.56 -10.07
N LEU A 334 -11.12 17.95 -11.25
CA LEU A 334 -10.82 18.62 -12.53
C LEU A 334 -12.04 18.76 -13.44
N ALA A 335 -13.18 18.17 -13.07
CA ALA A 335 -14.40 18.18 -13.86
C ALA A 335 -15.66 18.44 -13.03
N PRO A 336 -16.78 18.81 -13.69
CA PRO A 336 -18.03 19.13 -13.02
C PRO A 336 -18.65 17.93 -12.31
N ASP A 337 -19.48 18.22 -11.30
CA ASP A 337 -20.30 17.24 -10.58
C ASP A 337 -19.51 16.08 -9.95
N THR A 338 -18.21 16.26 -9.72
CA THR A 338 -17.33 15.24 -9.11
C THR A 338 -17.54 15.19 -7.61
N THR A 339 -17.46 14.00 -7.01
CA THR A 339 -17.67 13.83 -5.56
C THR A 339 -16.54 13.05 -4.90
N SER A 340 -16.08 13.49 -3.73
CA SER A 340 -15.11 12.73 -2.96
C SER A 340 -15.40 12.62 -1.48
N THR A 341 -14.85 11.57 -0.86
CA THR A 341 -14.92 11.35 0.58
C THR A 341 -13.57 10.88 1.10
N ILE A 342 -13.04 11.53 2.13
CA ILE A 342 -11.85 11.08 2.85
C ILE A 342 -12.24 10.80 4.30
N ILE A 343 -12.09 9.56 4.74
CA ILE A 343 -12.22 9.17 6.14
C ILE A 343 -10.85 8.68 6.58
N SER A 344 -10.21 9.40 7.49
CA SER A 344 -8.94 9.00 8.09
C SER A 344 -9.12 8.75 9.58
N LYS A 345 -8.65 7.61 10.05
CA LYS A 345 -8.70 7.21 11.44
C LYS A 345 -7.30 6.84 11.92
N SER A 346 -6.80 7.57 12.91
CA SER A 346 -5.45 7.36 13.43
C SER A 346 -5.47 6.90 14.88
N ILE A 347 -4.53 6.04 15.26
CA ILE A 347 -4.30 5.60 16.63
C ILE A 347 -2.83 5.82 16.95
N SER A 348 -2.56 6.52 18.04
CA SER A 348 -1.21 6.83 18.48
C SER A 348 -0.99 6.34 19.91
N LYS A 349 0.02 5.48 20.08
CA LYS A 349 0.39 4.84 21.35
C LYS A 349 1.90 4.77 21.53
N HIS A 350 2.35 4.53 22.77
CA HIS A 350 3.74 4.35 23.16
C HIS A 350 4.70 5.42 22.65
N GLY A 351 4.25 6.67 22.55
CA GLY A 351 5.05 7.79 22.05
C GLY A 351 5.19 7.81 20.53
N GLY A 352 4.35 7.07 19.82
CA GLY A 352 4.24 7.11 18.38
C GLY A 352 3.76 8.47 17.88
N LYS A 353 3.98 8.71 16.60
CA LYS A 353 3.52 9.92 15.92
C LYS A 353 2.62 9.56 14.75
N VAL A 354 1.43 10.15 14.72
CA VAL A 354 0.53 10.09 13.55
C VAL A 354 0.34 11.49 12.98
N THR A 355 0.50 11.62 11.67
CA THR A 355 0.27 12.86 10.94
C THR A 355 -0.72 12.54 9.83
N TYR A 356 -1.91 13.15 9.89
CA TYR A 356 -2.79 13.21 8.74
C TYR A 356 -2.36 14.35 7.82
N ARG A 357 -2.19 14.06 6.53
CA ARG A 357 -1.92 15.08 5.51
C ARG A 357 -2.85 14.94 4.31
N GLY A 358 -3.78 15.87 4.19
CA GLY A 358 -4.81 15.85 3.15
C GLY A 358 -4.65 16.96 2.13
N LEU A 359 -4.99 16.68 0.86
CA LEU A 359 -5.22 17.70 -0.17
C LEU A 359 -6.63 17.52 -0.75
N ALA A 360 -7.43 18.57 -0.72
CA ALA A 360 -8.62 18.70 -1.58
C ALA A 360 -8.40 19.88 -2.52
N SER A 361 -8.22 19.59 -3.81
CA SER A 361 -7.96 20.58 -4.85
C SER A 361 -9.13 20.63 -5.83
N PHE A 362 -9.67 21.82 -6.05
CA PHE A 362 -10.79 22.10 -6.94
C PHE A 362 -10.29 23.00 -8.07
N GLY A 363 -10.11 22.42 -9.26
CA GLY A 363 -9.72 23.15 -10.46
C GLY A 363 -10.83 24.05 -10.99
N ARG A 364 -10.52 24.93 -11.93
CA ARG A 364 -11.48 25.92 -12.48
C ARG A 364 -12.72 25.28 -13.12
N ASN A 365 -12.63 24.06 -13.61
CA ASN A 365 -13.72 23.33 -14.27
C ASN A 365 -14.51 22.41 -13.33
N SER A 366 -14.42 22.60 -12.01
CA SER A 366 -15.03 21.72 -10.99
C SER A 366 -16.41 22.18 -10.51
N ALA A 367 -17.20 22.85 -11.36
CA ALA A 367 -18.52 23.33 -10.97
C ALA A 367 -19.42 22.20 -10.45
N GLY A 368 -20.08 22.41 -9.31
CA GLY A 368 -20.92 21.41 -8.64
C GLY A 368 -20.16 20.33 -7.88
N ALA A 369 -18.82 20.39 -7.83
CA ALA A 369 -18.02 19.38 -7.14
C ALA A 369 -18.20 19.43 -5.62
N LYS A 370 -18.11 18.26 -4.98
CA LYS A 370 -18.32 18.08 -3.54
C LYS A 370 -17.21 17.25 -2.92
N SER A 371 -16.75 17.63 -1.73
CA SER A 371 -15.85 16.80 -0.93
C SER A 371 -16.22 16.86 0.54
N ASN A 372 -16.25 15.70 1.20
CA ASN A 372 -16.38 15.56 2.64
C ASN A 372 -15.13 14.87 3.20
N ILE A 373 -14.51 15.48 4.20
CA ILE A 373 -13.27 15.01 4.80
C ILE A 373 -13.48 14.91 6.31
N LYS A 374 -13.22 13.73 6.86
CA LYS A 374 -13.30 13.43 8.28
C LYS A 374 -12.02 12.78 8.77
N CYS A 375 -11.36 13.44 9.71
CA CYS A 375 -10.12 12.97 10.31
C CYS A 375 -10.34 12.76 11.81
N ASP A 376 -10.35 11.51 12.25
CA ASP A 376 -10.45 11.17 13.67
C ASP A 376 -9.11 10.61 14.16
N THR A 377 -8.61 11.07 15.30
CA THR A 377 -7.44 10.47 15.96
C THR A 377 -7.76 10.07 17.39
N LEU A 378 -7.36 8.86 17.77
CA LEU A 378 -7.38 8.37 19.14
C LEU A 378 -5.95 8.33 19.72
N ILE A 379 -5.69 9.14 20.74
CA ILE A 379 -4.43 9.15 21.49
C ILE A 379 -4.57 8.28 22.74
N MET A 380 -3.67 7.31 22.90
CA MET A 380 -3.75 6.29 23.96
C MET A 380 -2.93 6.63 25.21
N ASP A 381 -2.00 7.58 25.14
CA ASP A 381 -1.12 7.93 26.26
C ASP A 381 -0.74 9.43 26.25
N LYS A 382 0.15 9.85 27.15
CA LYS A 382 0.57 11.25 27.30
C LYS A 382 1.74 11.68 26.40
N GLN A 383 2.49 10.72 25.85
CA GLN A 383 3.72 10.95 25.07
C GLN A 383 3.47 10.91 23.55
N SER A 384 2.41 10.24 23.14
CA SER A 384 1.95 10.09 21.76
C SER A 384 1.42 11.40 21.20
N THR A 385 1.63 11.62 19.89
CA THR A 385 1.32 12.89 19.24
C THR A 385 0.53 12.70 17.95
N SER A 386 -0.33 13.67 17.66
CA SER A 386 -1.09 13.72 16.42
C SER A 386 -1.03 15.12 15.80
N ASP A 387 -0.70 15.18 14.52
CA ASP A 387 -0.79 16.38 13.69
C ASP A 387 -1.86 16.16 12.61
N THR A 388 -2.71 17.14 12.33
CA THR A 388 -3.65 17.12 11.19
C THR A 388 -3.35 18.33 10.31
N ILE A 389 -2.89 18.09 9.09
CA ILE A 389 -2.40 19.13 8.18
C ILE A 389 -3.23 19.11 6.88
N PRO A 390 -4.35 19.84 6.85
CA PRO A 390 -5.20 19.91 5.68
C PRO A 390 -4.74 20.98 4.70
N TYR A 391 -4.79 20.67 3.41
CA TYR A 391 -4.60 21.62 2.31
C TYR A 391 -5.86 21.64 1.46
N ASN A 392 -6.48 22.82 1.35
CA ASN A 392 -7.67 23.03 0.55
C ASN A 392 -7.36 24.09 -0.51
N GLU A 393 -7.36 23.71 -1.77
CA GLU A 393 -7.10 24.60 -2.91
C GLU A 393 -8.37 24.77 -3.71
N ILE A 394 -8.92 25.98 -3.74
CA ILE A 394 -10.23 26.22 -4.35
C ILE A 394 -10.08 27.26 -5.46
N MET A 395 -10.24 26.83 -6.71
CA MET A 395 -10.19 27.68 -7.90
C MET A 395 -11.54 27.79 -8.62
N ASN A 396 -12.63 27.36 -7.98
CA ASN A 396 -14.01 27.45 -8.48
C ASN A 396 -14.94 27.88 -7.32
N ASP A 397 -15.89 28.77 -7.60
CA ASP A 397 -16.80 29.37 -6.63
C ASP A 397 -18.10 28.55 -6.41
N ASN A 398 -18.36 27.57 -7.26
CA ASN A 398 -19.52 26.68 -7.19
C ASN A 398 -19.09 25.27 -6.77
N ILE A 399 -18.64 25.12 -5.51
CA ILE A 399 -18.25 23.85 -4.91
C ILE A 399 -18.80 23.71 -3.49
N THR A 400 -18.79 22.49 -2.95
CA THR A 400 -19.07 22.22 -1.54
C THR A 400 -17.91 21.45 -0.93
N LEU A 401 -17.29 21.99 0.12
CA LEU A 401 -16.21 21.33 0.86
C LEU A 401 -16.53 21.36 2.34
N GLU A 402 -16.49 20.19 2.96
CA GLU A 402 -16.61 20.00 4.40
C GLU A 402 -15.35 19.30 4.90
N HIS A 403 -14.72 19.85 5.93
CA HIS A 403 -13.54 19.27 6.56
C HIS A 403 -13.71 19.30 8.08
N GLU A 404 -13.74 18.12 8.68
CA GLU A 404 -13.83 17.92 10.12
C GLU A 404 -12.61 17.15 10.63
N ALA A 405 -12.04 17.60 11.75
CA ALA A 405 -10.94 16.91 12.42
C ALA A 405 -11.21 16.83 13.93
N THR A 406 -11.17 15.62 14.48
CA THR A 406 -11.40 15.34 15.90
C THR A 406 -10.20 14.59 16.47
N VAL A 407 -9.63 15.11 17.56
CA VAL A 407 -8.63 14.38 18.35
C VAL A 407 -9.28 14.02 19.68
N SER A 408 -9.37 12.73 19.97
CA SER A 408 -9.91 12.19 21.20
C SER A 408 -8.84 11.43 21.98
N LYS A 409 -9.03 11.37 23.29
CA LYS A 409 -8.31 10.45 24.18
C LYS A 409 -9.26 9.33 24.56
N VAL A 410 -8.71 8.19 24.96
CA VAL A 410 -9.52 7.14 25.59
C VAL A 410 -10.18 7.74 26.84
N SER A 411 -11.51 7.70 26.91
CA SER A 411 -12.27 8.29 27.99
C SER A 411 -12.16 7.43 29.25
N GLU A 412 -11.71 8.03 30.36
CA GLU A 412 -11.68 7.38 31.67
C GLU A 412 -13.08 6.91 32.10
N ASP A 413 -14.14 7.67 31.77
CA ASP A 413 -15.52 7.28 32.04
C ASP A 413 -15.95 6.06 31.21
N GLN A 414 -15.55 5.97 29.94
CA GLN A 414 -15.82 4.79 29.11
C GLN A 414 -15.07 3.56 29.62
N LEU A 415 -13.80 3.71 29.99
CA LEU A 415 -13.01 2.64 30.59
C LEU A 415 -13.62 2.18 31.91
N PHE A 416 -13.92 3.11 32.83
CA PHE A 416 -14.55 2.81 34.10
C PHE A 416 -15.91 2.11 33.92
N TYR A 417 -16.73 2.58 32.97
CA TYR A 417 -18.01 1.94 32.66
C TYR A 417 -17.82 0.49 32.20
N LEU A 418 -16.94 0.24 31.23
CA LEU A 418 -16.67 -1.10 30.71
C LEU A 418 -16.06 -2.02 31.78
N MET A 419 -15.13 -1.50 32.59
CA MET A 419 -14.53 -2.23 33.71
C MET A 419 -15.55 -2.55 34.80
N SER A 420 -16.49 -1.65 35.08
CA SER A 420 -17.61 -1.91 36.00
C SER A 420 -18.54 -3.04 35.54
N ARG A 421 -18.47 -3.42 34.25
CA ARG A 421 -19.18 -4.58 33.68
C ARG A 421 -18.36 -5.87 33.68
N GLY A 422 -17.20 -5.86 34.35
CA GLY A 422 -16.36 -7.05 34.54
C GLY A 422 -15.28 -7.25 33.48
N LEU A 423 -15.09 -6.29 32.58
CA LEU A 423 -13.96 -6.31 31.64
C LEU A 423 -12.69 -5.84 32.35
N SER A 424 -11.56 -6.45 32.01
CA SER A 424 -10.26 -5.88 32.33
C SER A 424 -10.05 -4.55 31.58
N GLU A 425 -9.12 -3.72 32.06
CA GLU A 425 -8.76 -2.47 31.38
C GLU A 425 -8.27 -2.71 29.94
N GLY A 426 -7.54 -3.81 29.72
CA GLY A 426 -7.12 -4.28 28.40
C GLY A 426 -8.29 -4.59 27.47
N GLU A 427 -9.26 -5.38 27.94
CA GLU A 427 -10.45 -5.73 27.16
C GLU A 427 -11.34 -4.49 26.88
N ALA A 428 -11.48 -3.61 27.87
CA ALA A 428 -12.22 -2.35 27.71
C ALA A 428 -11.58 -1.45 26.65
N THR A 429 -10.27 -1.24 26.73
CA THR A 429 -9.50 -0.45 25.75
C THR A 429 -9.61 -1.06 24.36
N GLN A 430 -9.45 -2.38 24.25
CA GLN A 430 -9.59 -3.09 22.99
C GLN A 430 -10.99 -2.85 22.38
N MET A 431 -12.05 -2.93 23.19
CA MET A 431 -13.42 -2.70 22.71
C MET A 431 -13.63 -1.28 22.18
N ILE A 432 -13.07 -0.27 22.85
CA ILE A 432 -13.12 1.14 22.40
C ILE A 432 -12.38 1.29 21.06
N VAL A 433 -11.17 0.74 20.95
CA VAL A 433 -10.38 0.79 19.72
C VAL A 433 -11.08 0.07 18.57
N MET A 434 -11.66 -1.11 18.80
CA MET A 434 -12.43 -1.85 17.80
C MET A 434 -13.65 -1.05 17.32
N GLY A 435 -14.38 -0.41 18.24
CA GLY A 435 -15.48 0.49 17.87
C GLY A 435 -15.01 1.70 17.07
N PHE A 436 -13.82 2.22 17.37
CA PHE A 436 -13.23 3.35 16.64
C PHE A 436 -12.89 2.99 15.19
N ILE A 437 -12.30 1.81 14.95
CA ILE A 437 -11.89 1.34 13.63
C ILE A 437 -12.98 0.60 12.84
N GLU A 438 -14.16 0.41 13.43
CA GLU A 438 -15.28 -0.36 12.86
C GLU A 438 -15.66 0.04 11.41
N PRO A 439 -15.66 1.33 11.02
CA PRO A 439 -15.96 1.69 9.63
C PRO A 439 -14.98 1.10 8.62
N PHE A 440 -13.72 0.87 9.01
CA PHE A 440 -12.72 0.23 8.15
C PHE A 440 -12.90 -1.28 8.09
N THR A 441 -13.09 -1.93 9.25
CA THR A 441 -13.20 -3.40 9.30
C THR A 441 -14.43 -3.90 8.53
N LYS A 442 -15.49 -3.10 8.42
CA LYS A 442 -16.65 -3.38 7.57
C LYS A 442 -16.39 -3.35 6.06
N GLU A 443 -15.37 -2.61 5.61
CA GLU A 443 -15.02 -2.51 4.19
C GLU A 443 -14.04 -3.60 3.74
N LEU A 444 -13.52 -4.39 4.69
CA LEU A 444 -12.63 -5.51 4.39
C LEU A 444 -13.43 -6.79 4.10
N PRO A 445 -12.92 -7.68 3.23
CA PRO A 445 -13.39 -9.05 3.17
C PRO A 445 -13.27 -9.72 4.55
N MET A 446 -14.13 -10.71 4.82
CA MET A 446 -14.34 -11.26 6.17
C MET A 446 -13.05 -11.82 6.78
N GLU A 447 -12.22 -12.47 5.97
CA GLU A 447 -10.95 -13.07 6.35
C GLU A 447 -9.96 -12.00 6.83
N TYR A 448 -9.88 -10.90 6.09
CA TYR A 448 -9.05 -9.75 6.42
C TYR A 448 -9.56 -8.95 7.60
N ALA A 449 -10.87 -8.85 7.77
CA ALA A 449 -11.45 -8.23 8.95
C ALA A 449 -11.03 -9.00 10.21
N VAL A 450 -11.02 -10.34 10.16
CA VAL A 450 -10.55 -11.20 11.27
C VAL A 450 -9.04 -11.03 11.50
N GLU A 451 -8.24 -11.00 10.44
CA GLU A 451 -6.79 -10.78 10.55
C GLU A 451 -6.47 -9.40 11.14
N MET A 452 -7.11 -8.34 10.64
CA MET A 452 -6.99 -6.98 11.14
C MET A 452 -7.35 -6.90 12.63
N ASN A 453 -8.44 -7.54 13.06
CA ASN A 453 -8.81 -7.59 14.48
C ASN A 453 -7.73 -8.25 15.34
N ARG A 454 -7.08 -9.31 14.83
CA ARG A 454 -5.95 -9.96 15.52
C ARG A 454 -4.70 -9.08 15.55
N LEU A 455 -4.38 -8.41 14.44
CA LEU A 455 -3.23 -7.51 14.33
C LEU A 455 -3.37 -6.32 15.28
N ILE A 456 -4.53 -5.68 15.30
CA ILE A 456 -4.78 -4.58 16.23
C ILE A 456 -4.75 -5.11 17.66
N LYS A 457 -5.33 -6.29 17.96
CA LYS A 457 -5.21 -6.87 19.30
C LYS A 457 -3.75 -7.03 19.73
N PHE A 458 -2.91 -7.58 18.86
CA PHE A 458 -1.47 -7.76 19.13
C PHE A 458 -0.77 -6.40 19.33
N GLU A 459 -1.04 -5.42 18.48
CA GLU A 459 -0.54 -4.06 18.67
C GLU A 459 -1.02 -3.45 20.00
N MET A 460 -2.20 -3.81 20.49
CA MET A 460 -2.73 -3.27 21.75
C MET A 460 -2.19 -3.99 22.99
N GLU A 461 -1.54 -5.17 22.87
CA GLU A 461 -0.91 -5.83 24.01
C GLU A 461 0.20 -4.95 24.60
N GLY A 462 0.23 -4.81 25.93
CA GLY A 462 1.17 -3.93 26.64
C GLY A 462 0.97 -2.42 26.39
N SER A 463 -0.11 -1.98 25.73
CA SER A 463 -0.40 -0.55 25.44
C SER A 463 -0.91 0.26 26.63
N ILE A 464 -1.01 -0.38 27.79
CA ILE A 464 -1.54 0.19 29.02
C ILE A 464 -0.41 0.13 30.06
N GLY A 465 0.23 1.28 30.28
CA GLY A 465 1.38 1.45 31.17
C GLY A 465 2.08 2.79 30.98
#